data_AF-A0A495TZT9-F1
#
_entry.id   AF-A0A495TZT9-F1
#
_cell.length_a   1.000
_cell.length_b   1.000
_cell.length_c   1.000
_cell.angle_alpha   90.00
_cell.angle_beta   90.00
_cell.angle_gamma   90.00
#
_symmetry.space_group_name_H-M   'P 1'
#
loop_
_entity.id
_entity.type
_entity.pdbx_description
1 polymer ?
#
loop_
_entity_poly.entity_id
_entity_poly.type
_entity_poly.pdbx_seq_one_letter_code
_entity_poly.pdbx_strand_id
1 'polypeptide(L)'
;MLLDKNGIKQEGIVSSSSPKSERETTYDATVGEIILKGVIQPGQSFILQPRGVVWVISKEEFTLPLDVTGLATLRTTWTHDGVLALNVGVIDPGWKGPVATALVNLSVTPFLVKKGDPFFRILFHKHNAATTAPRNPATRAEYVNGICEKSLKFSETFLNMKSLVDEVADKVLAFPKWANIIAILALTVTIAAIFVPICIQVWTEHRSANERITKLEADVDGLKNDKQSKSAPLQAPSTEKGTQRQPATTKTEKNG
;
A
#
# COMPACT_ATOMS: atom_id res chain seq x y z
N MET A 1 17.77 14.74 50.52
CA MET A 1 18.49 13.54 51.00
C MET A 1 17.94 12.32 50.28
N LEU A 2 18.79 11.40 49.81
CA LEU A 2 18.32 10.13 49.22
C LEU A 2 17.86 9.19 50.33
N LEU A 3 16.70 8.54 50.16
CA LEU A 3 16.20 7.53 51.09
C LEU A 3 16.86 6.17 50.84
N ASP A 4 17.26 5.51 51.93
CA ASP A 4 17.68 4.12 51.90
C ASP A 4 16.48 3.17 52.01
N LYS A 5 16.75 1.87 51.94
CA LYS A 5 15.76 0.80 52.05
C LYS A 5 14.86 0.94 53.29
N ASN A 6 15.45 1.29 54.43
CA ASN A 6 14.72 1.40 55.68
C ASN A 6 13.84 2.64 55.68
N GLY A 7 14.35 3.77 55.17
CA GLY A 7 13.59 5.00 54.97
C GLY A 7 12.40 4.79 54.02
N ILE A 8 12.59 4.08 52.91
CA ILE A 8 11.50 3.76 51.96
C ILE A 8 10.39 2.96 52.65
N LYS A 9 10.76 1.98 53.49
CA LYS A 9 9.79 1.17 54.24
C LYS A 9 9.09 1.95 55.35
N GLN A 10 9.83 2.74 56.11
CA GLN A 10 9.30 3.53 57.21
C GLN A 10 8.25 4.53 56.74
N GLU A 11 8.49 5.16 55.59
CA GLU A 11 7.56 6.12 54.97
C GLU A 11 6.38 5.43 54.25
N GLY A 12 6.36 4.10 54.16
CA GLY A 12 5.26 3.35 53.53
C GLY A 12 5.07 3.65 52.04
N ILE A 13 6.14 4.02 51.33
CA ILE A 13 6.06 4.56 49.97
C ILE A 13 5.49 3.55 48.97
N VAL A 14 5.77 2.25 49.14
CA VAL A 14 5.44 1.22 48.16
C VAL A 14 4.44 0.22 48.73
N SER A 15 3.29 0.10 48.07
CA SER A 15 2.27 -0.92 48.33
C SER A 15 2.43 -2.09 47.35
N SER A 16 2.12 -3.31 47.81
CA SER A 16 2.38 -4.56 47.07
C SER A 16 3.86 -4.82 46.76
N SER A 17 4.75 -4.41 47.68
CA SER A 17 6.20 -4.62 47.57
C SER A 17 6.58 -6.10 47.46
N SER A 18 7.55 -6.39 46.60
CA SER A 18 8.20 -7.69 46.50
C SER A 18 9.59 -7.62 47.11
N PRO A 19 10.01 -8.58 47.98
CA PRO A 19 11.36 -8.58 48.55
C PRO A 19 12.49 -8.56 47.50
N LYS A 20 12.23 -9.08 46.28
CA LYS A 20 13.20 -9.08 45.17
C LYS A 20 13.38 -7.72 44.51
N SER A 21 12.43 -6.81 44.70
CA SER A 21 12.43 -5.46 44.14
C SER A 21 13.09 -4.43 45.05
N GLU A 22 13.26 -4.74 46.33
CA GLU A 22 13.91 -3.87 47.30
C GLU A 22 15.43 -3.85 47.11
N ARG A 23 16.01 -2.65 47.01
CA ARG A 23 17.47 -2.45 47.05
C ARG A 23 17.85 -1.52 48.18
N GLU A 24 19.14 -1.36 48.40
CA GLU A 24 19.70 -0.56 49.50
C GLU A 24 19.30 0.93 49.44
N THR A 25 19.17 1.51 48.24
CA THR A 25 18.87 2.94 48.05
C THR A 25 17.83 3.23 46.97
N THR A 26 17.28 2.17 46.38
CA THR A 26 16.35 2.27 45.24
C THR A 26 15.31 1.17 45.33
N TYR A 27 14.26 1.31 44.54
CA TYR A 27 13.23 0.28 44.38
C TYR A 27 13.07 -0.08 42.91
N ASP A 28 13.12 -1.37 42.58
CA ASP A 28 12.91 -1.86 41.21
C ASP A 28 11.39 -2.13 40.99
N ALA A 29 10.70 -1.23 40.29
CA ALA A 29 9.28 -1.42 39.95
C ALA A 29 9.11 -2.47 38.85
N THR A 30 8.06 -3.29 38.97
CA THR A 30 7.83 -4.45 38.12
C THR A 30 6.64 -4.27 37.20
N VAL A 31 6.66 -4.90 36.04
CA VAL A 31 5.56 -4.86 35.07
C VAL A 31 4.30 -5.47 35.70
N GLY A 32 3.22 -4.69 35.80
CA GLY A 32 1.91 -5.16 36.26
C GLY A 32 0.98 -5.40 35.08
N GLU A 33 0.60 -4.34 34.39
CA GLU A 33 -0.26 -4.42 33.20
C GLU A 33 0.47 -4.01 31.94
N ILE A 34 0.08 -4.64 30.84
CA ILE A 34 0.60 -4.36 29.50
C ILE A 34 -0.61 -3.95 28.65
N ILE A 35 -0.54 -2.79 28.00
CA ILE A 35 -1.65 -2.19 27.27
C ILE A 35 -1.19 -1.87 25.84
N LEU A 36 -1.97 -2.34 24.88
CA LEU A 36 -1.76 -2.05 23.46
C LEU A 36 -3.07 -1.52 22.89
N LYS A 37 -3.05 -0.31 22.30
CA LYS A 37 -4.19 0.31 21.62
C LYS A 37 -5.49 0.30 22.46
N GLY A 38 -5.39 0.73 23.71
CA GLY A 38 -6.53 0.79 24.63
C GLY A 38 -6.97 -0.55 25.20
N VAL A 39 -6.30 -1.66 24.86
CA VAL A 39 -6.67 -3.01 25.31
C VAL A 39 -5.59 -3.56 26.23
N ILE A 40 -6.01 -3.96 27.43
CA ILE A 40 -5.17 -4.68 28.38
C ILE A 40 -4.87 -6.07 27.82
N GLN A 41 -3.60 -6.42 27.75
CA GLN A 41 -3.16 -7.71 27.25
C GLN A 41 -3.37 -8.79 28.34
N PRO A 42 -4.13 -9.86 28.05
CA PRO A 42 -4.49 -10.88 29.05
C PRO A 42 -3.32 -11.81 29.41
N GLY A 43 -2.30 -11.91 28.54
CA GLY A 43 -1.15 -12.79 28.74
C GLY A 43 -0.20 -12.34 29.86
N GLN A 44 0.58 -13.29 30.39
CA GLN A 44 1.68 -13.00 31.31
C GLN A 44 2.90 -12.37 30.61
N SER A 45 2.95 -12.44 29.29
CA SER A 45 4.02 -11.88 28.49
C SER A 45 3.50 -11.31 27.17
N PHE A 46 4.23 -10.34 26.64
CA PHE A 46 3.94 -9.68 25.39
C PHE A 46 5.23 -9.52 24.58
N ILE A 47 5.17 -9.85 23.29
CA ILE A 47 6.31 -9.71 22.38
C ILE A 47 6.22 -8.32 21.73
N LEU A 48 7.10 -7.42 22.16
CA LEU A 48 7.26 -6.09 21.59
C LEU A 48 8.13 -6.18 20.33
N GLN A 49 7.47 -6.13 19.18
CA GLN A 49 8.13 -6.18 17.88
C GLN A 49 9.08 -4.98 17.67
N PRO A 50 10.11 -5.12 16.81
CA PRO A 50 10.93 -3.99 16.39
C PRO A 50 10.07 -2.79 15.98
N ARG A 51 10.46 -1.61 16.45
CA ARG A 51 9.75 -0.33 16.27
C ARG A 51 8.38 -0.27 16.94
N GLY A 52 7.92 -1.32 17.62
CA GLY A 52 6.62 -1.35 18.28
C GLY A 52 6.57 -0.45 19.50
N VAL A 53 5.36 0.01 19.83
CA VAL A 53 5.08 0.77 21.05
C VAL A 53 4.06 0.03 21.90
N VAL A 54 4.32 -0.11 23.20
CA VAL A 54 3.38 -0.69 24.16
C VAL A 54 3.39 0.09 25.46
N TRP A 55 2.25 0.22 26.11
CA TRP A 55 2.17 0.85 27.43
C TRP A 55 2.31 -0.19 28.53
N VAL A 56 3.07 0.16 29.56
CA VAL A 56 3.28 -0.68 30.73
C VAL A 56 2.93 0.11 31.97
N ILE A 57 2.19 -0.53 32.87
CA ILE A 57 1.85 -0.01 34.20
C ILE A 57 2.52 -0.89 35.24
N SER A 58 3.16 -0.28 36.22
CA SER A 58 3.77 -0.99 37.35
C SER A 58 2.76 -1.80 38.16
N LYS A 59 3.20 -2.94 38.69
CA LYS A 59 2.42 -3.76 39.60
C LYS A 59 2.22 -3.06 40.94
N GLU A 60 3.27 -2.42 41.42
CA GLU A 60 3.28 -1.69 42.67
C GLU A 60 2.43 -0.42 42.61
N GLU A 61 2.00 0.05 43.77
CA GLU A 61 1.40 1.36 43.93
C GLU A 61 2.27 2.23 44.82
N PHE A 62 2.50 3.46 44.39
CA PHE A 62 3.37 4.40 45.05
C PHE A 62 2.53 5.46 45.75
N THR A 63 2.75 5.63 47.05
CA THR A 63 2.15 6.69 47.87
C THR A 63 3.28 7.55 48.40
N LEU A 64 3.58 8.65 47.70
CA LEU A 64 4.67 9.54 48.08
C LEU A 64 4.17 10.58 49.09
N PRO A 65 4.85 10.75 50.24
CA PRO A 65 4.66 11.90 51.10
C PRO A 65 4.89 13.24 50.38
N LEU A 66 4.42 14.35 50.96
CA LEU A 66 4.62 15.70 50.38
C LEU A 66 6.07 16.17 50.41
N ASP A 67 6.91 15.53 51.22
CA ASP A 67 8.33 15.84 51.39
C ASP A 67 9.25 14.83 50.67
N VAL A 68 8.68 13.98 49.79
CA VAL A 68 9.43 12.98 49.02
C VAL A 68 9.07 13.05 47.55
N THR A 69 10.10 13.14 46.70
CA THR A 69 9.98 13.04 45.23
C THR A 69 10.60 11.74 44.75
N GLY A 70 9.95 11.06 43.80
CA GLY A 70 10.50 9.89 43.12
C GLY A 70 11.19 10.27 41.82
N LEU A 71 12.28 9.59 41.47
CA LEU A 71 12.90 9.65 40.15
C LEU A 71 12.93 8.25 39.57
N ALA A 72 12.05 7.98 38.62
CA ALA A 72 12.01 6.71 37.90
C ALA A 72 13.02 6.75 36.74
N THR A 73 13.81 5.69 36.63
CA THR A 73 14.77 5.48 35.54
C THR A 73 14.53 4.12 34.91
N LEU A 74 14.63 4.02 33.59
CA LEU A 74 14.60 2.72 32.92
C LEU A 74 15.85 1.91 33.30
N ARG A 75 15.70 0.60 33.52
CA ARG A 75 16.85 -0.26 33.80
C ARG A 75 17.79 -0.29 32.60
N THR A 76 19.08 -0.13 32.90
CA THR A 76 20.15 -0.12 31.90
C THR A 76 20.17 -1.39 31.05
N THR A 77 19.78 -2.53 31.60
CA THR A 77 19.67 -3.78 30.83
C THR A 77 18.67 -3.64 29.68
N TRP A 78 17.50 -3.05 29.92
CA TRP A 78 16.49 -2.86 28.87
C TRP A 78 16.94 -1.84 27.83
N THR A 79 17.66 -0.80 28.25
CA THR A 79 18.24 0.16 27.29
C THR A 79 19.32 -0.48 26.41
N HIS A 80 20.12 -1.40 26.95
CA HIS A 80 21.10 -2.15 26.15
C HIS A 80 20.44 -3.11 25.16
N ASP A 81 19.28 -3.65 25.51
CA ASP A 81 18.43 -4.46 24.61
C ASP A 81 17.68 -3.59 23.58
N GLY A 82 17.96 -2.29 23.51
CA GLY A 82 17.37 -1.35 22.57
C GLY A 82 15.93 -0.95 22.90
N VAL A 83 15.47 -1.19 24.13
CA VAL A 83 14.15 -0.75 24.60
C VAL A 83 14.29 0.59 25.33
N LEU A 84 13.46 1.57 24.97
CA LEU A 84 13.38 2.86 25.63
C LEU A 84 12.01 3.07 26.27
N ALA A 85 11.96 3.85 27.34
CA ALA A 85 10.75 4.23 28.04
C ALA A 85 10.49 5.72 27.79
N LEU A 86 9.35 6.02 27.15
CA LEU A 86 8.86 7.36 26.93
C LEU A 86 8.07 7.83 28.13
N ASN A 87 8.25 9.09 28.50
CA ASN A 87 7.65 9.71 29.70
C ASN A 87 8.15 9.10 31.03
N VAL A 88 9.40 8.61 31.03
CA VAL A 88 10.15 8.35 32.27
C VAL A 88 10.51 9.67 32.94
N GLY A 89 10.49 9.72 34.26
CA GLY A 89 11.01 10.88 34.97
C GLY A 89 10.56 10.99 36.43
N VAL A 90 10.16 12.20 36.79
CA VAL A 90 9.83 12.60 38.16
C VAL A 90 8.45 12.09 38.55
N ILE A 91 8.35 11.53 39.75
CA ILE A 91 7.09 11.20 40.43
C ILE A 91 6.90 12.27 41.49
N ASP A 92 5.87 13.09 41.31
CA ASP A 92 5.62 14.27 42.15
C ASP A 92 5.34 13.89 43.62
N PRO A 93 5.73 14.76 44.57
CA PRO A 93 5.37 14.59 45.97
C PRO A 93 3.84 14.61 46.14
N GLY A 94 3.32 13.72 46.99
CA GLY A 94 1.88 13.54 47.15
C GLY A 94 1.21 12.64 46.10
N TRP A 95 1.96 12.09 45.14
CA TRP A 95 1.43 11.11 44.18
C TRP A 95 0.90 9.85 44.88
N LYS A 96 -0.24 9.35 44.40
CA LYS A 96 -0.88 8.11 44.85
C LYS A 96 -1.35 7.28 43.67
N GLY A 97 -0.65 6.19 43.40
CA GLY A 97 -1.01 5.23 42.36
C GLY A 97 0.18 4.55 41.71
N PRO A 98 -0.05 3.69 40.72
CA PRO A 98 1.04 3.07 39.97
C PRO A 98 1.71 4.10 39.04
N VAL A 99 2.92 3.77 38.59
CA VAL A 99 3.61 4.49 37.50
C VAL A 99 3.41 3.76 36.18
N ALA A 100 3.31 4.51 35.08
CA ALA A 100 3.15 3.98 33.74
C ALA A 100 4.10 4.66 32.74
N THR A 101 4.42 3.95 31.66
CA THR A 101 5.28 4.44 30.58
C THR A 101 4.91 3.80 29.26
N ALA A 102 5.24 4.46 28.16
CA ALA A 102 5.21 3.84 26.84
C ALA A 102 6.61 3.29 26.53
N LEU A 103 6.73 1.98 26.35
CA LEU A 103 7.94 1.33 25.90
C LEU A 103 8.00 1.34 24.37
N VAL A 104 9.18 1.60 23.84
CA VAL A 104 9.49 1.52 22.41
C VAL A 104 10.66 0.58 22.22
N ASN A 105 10.50 -0.40 21.34
CA ASN A 105 11.61 -1.24 20.91
C ASN A 105 12.30 -0.60 19.70
N LEU A 106 13.51 -0.06 19.91
CA LEU A 106 14.35 0.49 18.84
C LEU A 106 15.37 -0.53 18.31
N SER A 107 15.44 -1.72 18.90
CA SER A 107 16.30 -2.79 18.40
C SER A 107 15.73 -3.41 17.11
N VAL A 108 16.56 -4.19 16.43
CA VAL A 108 16.17 -4.96 15.24
C VAL A 108 15.55 -6.32 15.60
N THR A 109 15.52 -6.68 16.89
CA THR A 109 15.03 -7.97 17.39
C THR A 109 13.75 -7.81 18.23
N PRO A 110 12.82 -8.77 18.23
CA PRO A 110 11.70 -8.74 19.16
C PRO A 110 12.15 -8.76 20.62
N PHE A 111 11.48 -7.98 21.48
CA PHE A 111 11.75 -7.92 22.91
C PHE A 111 10.58 -8.52 23.71
N LEU A 112 10.87 -9.38 24.68
CA LEU A 112 9.85 -10.04 25.48
C LEU A 112 9.59 -9.26 26.78
N VAL A 113 8.43 -8.63 26.88
CA VAL A 113 7.97 -7.95 28.09
C VAL A 113 7.16 -8.96 28.93
N LYS A 114 7.60 -9.29 30.14
CA LYS A 114 6.86 -10.18 31.05
C LYS A 114 6.33 -9.43 32.25
N LYS A 115 5.10 -9.76 32.67
CA LYS A 115 4.56 -9.32 33.96
C LYS A 115 5.45 -9.84 35.09
N GLY A 116 5.76 -8.98 36.06
CA GLY A 116 6.67 -9.23 37.16
C GLY A 116 8.14 -8.90 36.89
N ASP A 117 8.54 -8.67 35.63
CA ASP A 117 9.92 -8.28 35.36
C ASP A 117 10.17 -6.84 35.83
N PRO A 118 11.30 -6.56 36.48
CA PRO A 118 11.65 -5.21 36.88
C PRO A 118 12.04 -4.39 35.64
N PHE A 119 11.33 -3.29 35.42
CA PHE A 119 11.53 -2.39 34.27
C PHE A 119 12.02 -1.00 34.71
N PHE A 120 11.57 -0.49 35.85
CA PHE A 120 12.07 0.77 36.41
C PHE A 120 12.90 0.56 37.66
N ARG A 121 13.85 1.47 37.83
CA ARG A 121 14.54 1.71 39.10
C ARG A 121 14.19 3.11 39.57
N ILE A 122 13.62 3.18 40.77
CA ILE A 122 13.13 4.43 41.36
C ILE A 122 14.02 4.81 42.53
N LEU A 123 14.48 6.06 42.52
CA LEU A 123 15.15 6.72 43.63
C LEU A 123 14.16 7.63 44.34
N PHE A 124 14.27 7.74 45.67
CA PHE A 124 13.38 8.61 46.45
C PHE A 124 14.19 9.67 47.17
N HIS A 125 13.88 10.93 46.91
CA HIS A 125 14.57 12.08 47.45
C HIS A 125 13.69 12.80 48.45
N LYS A 126 14.11 12.83 49.71
CA LYS A 126 13.50 13.64 50.76
C LYS A 126 13.93 15.10 50.62
N HIS A 127 12.98 16.02 50.73
CA HIS A 127 13.16 17.47 50.62
C HIS A 127 12.19 18.19 51.57
N ASN A 128 12.12 19.52 51.52
CA ASN A 128 11.11 20.26 52.29
C ASN A 128 9.72 19.99 51.73
N ALA A 129 8.71 19.83 52.59
CA ALA A 129 7.35 19.50 52.17
C ALA A 129 6.82 20.47 51.10
N ALA A 130 6.31 19.91 50.00
CA ALA A 130 5.59 20.65 48.99
C ALA A 130 4.26 21.16 49.56
N THR A 131 3.80 22.31 49.06
CA THR A 131 2.54 22.94 49.47
C THR A 131 1.33 22.38 48.74
N THR A 132 1.54 21.74 47.58
CA THR A 132 0.49 21.20 46.72
C THR A 132 0.80 19.76 46.35
N ALA A 133 -0.27 18.97 46.16
CA ALA A 133 -0.21 17.61 45.65
C ALA A 133 -0.74 17.56 44.22
N PRO A 134 -0.25 16.63 43.37
CA PRO A 134 -0.83 16.40 42.05
C PRO A 134 -2.25 15.84 42.17
N ARG A 135 -2.99 15.91 41.07
CA ARG A 135 -4.27 15.19 40.96
C ARG A 135 -4.00 13.69 40.89
N ASN A 136 -4.47 12.97 41.90
CA ASN A 136 -4.39 11.53 41.95
C ASN A 136 -5.64 10.89 41.32
N PRO A 137 -5.51 9.71 40.68
CA PRO A 137 -6.66 8.89 40.33
C PRO A 137 -7.40 8.44 41.60
N ALA A 138 -8.73 8.34 41.57
CA ALA A 138 -9.49 7.85 42.71
C ALA A 138 -9.31 6.34 42.90
N THR A 139 -9.10 5.60 41.80
CA THR A 139 -8.87 4.15 41.83
C THR A 139 -7.81 3.71 40.82
N ARG A 140 -7.20 2.54 41.05
CA ARG A 140 -6.33 1.89 40.06
C ARG A 140 -7.04 1.69 38.71
N ALA A 141 -8.30 1.29 38.73
CA ALA A 141 -9.08 1.06 37.51
C ALA A 141 -9.25 2.35 36.69
N GLU A 142 -9.55 3.46 37.34
CA GLU A 142 -9.62 4.79 36.69
C GLU A 142 -8.27 5.15 36.04
N TYR A 143 -7.16 4.94 36.76
CA TYR A 143 -5.83 5.20 36.22
C TYR A 143 -5.53 4.34 34.98
N VAL A 144 -5.78 3.03 35.07
CA VAL A 144 -5.57 2.08 33.97
C VAL A 144 -6.40 2.48 32.74
N ASN A 145 -7.67 2.84 32.94
CA ASN A 145 -8.54 3.33 31.86
C ASN A 145 -7.98 4.60 31.21
N GLY A 146 -7.48 5.55 32.01
CA GLY A 146 -6.83 6.75 31.49
C GLY A 146 -5.55 6.46 30.70
N ILE A 147 -4.81 5.41 31.05
CA ILE A 147 -3.66 4.93 30.25
C ILE A 147 -4.14 4.24 28.97
N CYS A 148 -5.21 3.45 29.01
CA CYS A 148 -5.83 2.87 27.82
C CYS A 148 -6.21 3.97 26.81
N GLU A 149 -6.90 5.03 27.25
CA GLU A 149 -7.25 6.17 26.41
C GLU A 149 -6.02 6.89 25.83
N LYS A 150 -4.98 7.11 26.64
CA LYS A 150 -3.72 7.71 26.17
C LYS A 150 -3.02 6.83 25.15
N SER A 151 -3.07 5.51 25.33
CA SER A 151 -2.42 4.56 24.42
C SER A 151 -3.04 4.54 23.02
N LEU A 152 -4.31 4.92 22.88
CA LEU A 152 -4.96 5.09 21.58
C LEU A 152 -4.38 6.25 20.75
N LYS A 153 -3.72 7.22 21.41
CA LYS A 153 -3.10 8.37 20.73
C LYS A 153 -1.72 8.06 20.16
N PHE A 154 -1.14 6.91 20.51
CA PHE A 154 0.16 6.47 20.01
C PHE A 154 -0.03 5.62 18.75
N SER A 155 0.82 5.83 17.74
CA SER A 155 0.89 4.95 16.57
C SER A 155 1.45 3.58 16.94
N GLU A 156 1.12 2.55 16.16
CA GLU A 156 1.55 1.17 16.44
C GLU A 156 3.07 1.01 16.36
N THR A 157 3.68 1.77 15.47
CA THR A 157 5.12 1.81 15.27
C THR A 157 5.65 3.21 15.48
N PHE A 158 6.80 3.31 16.13
CA PHE A 158 7.57 4.54 16.24
C PHE A 158 7.80 5.14 14.84
N LEU A 159 7.32 6.38 14.64
CA LEU A 159 7.35 7.17 13.40
C LEU A 159 6.42 6.72 12.25
N ASN A 160 5.43 5.85 12.47
CA ASN A 160 4.46 5.42 11.45
C ASN A 160 5.11 5.10 10.08
N MET A 161 6.17 4.29 10.08
CA MET A 161 7.04 4.10 8.91
C MET A 161 6.30 3.62 7.65
N LYS A 162 5.18 2.91 7.80
CA LYS A 162 4.34 2.51 6.66
C LYS A 162 3.84 3.74 5.89
N SER A 163 3.31 4.75 6.58
CA SER A 163 2.88 5.97 5.92
C SER A 163 4.05 6.75 5.32
N LEU A 164 5.24 6.68 5.92
CA LEU A 164 6.44 7.31 5.35
C LEU A 164 6.92 6.59 4.09
N VAL A 165 6.88 5.25 4.06
CA VAL A 165 7.25 4.47 2.88
C VAL A 165 6.22 4.68 1.78
N ASP A 166 4.92 4.71 2.10
CA ASP A 166 3.87 4.96 1.11
C ASP A 166 3.97 6.38 0.54
N GLU A 167 4.18 7.40 1.38
CA GLU A 167 4.37 8.79 0.95
C GLU A 167 5.63 8.96 0.08
N VAL A 168 6.73 8.29 0.44
CA VAL A 168 7.97 8.32 -0.36
C VAL A 168 7.82 7.52 -1.65
N ALA A 169 7.16 6.36 -1.61
CA ALA A 169 6.90 5.54 -2.78
C ALA A 169 6.00 6.30 -3.76
N ASP A 170 4.92 6.93 -3.30
CA ASP A 170 4.05 7.75 -4.13
C ASP A 170 4.82 8.94 -4.72
N LYS A 171 5.70 9.58 -3.95
CA LYS A 171 6.50 10.72 -4.44
C LYS A 171 7.57 10.32 -5.45
N VAL A 172 8.14 9.11 -5.34
CA VAL A 172 9.17 8.59 -6.26
C VAL A 172 8.55 7.91 -7.49
N LEU A 173 7.41 7.23 -7.34
CA LEU A 173 6.70 6.52 -8.40
C LEU A 173 5.64 7.37 -9.11
N ALA A 174 5.36 8.59 -8.64
CA ALA A 174 4.63 9.60 -9.39
C ALA A 174 5.47 10.09 -10.58
N PHE A 175 5.73 9.19 -11.53
CA PHE A 175 6.02 9.56 -12.90
C PHE A 175 4.86 10.45 -13.36
N PRO A 176 5.17 11.61 -13.92
CA PRO A 176 4.13 12.56 -14.24
C PRO A 176 3.28 11.96 -15.36
N LYS A 177 1.95 12.10 -15.28
CA LYS A 177 0.99 11.38 -16.15
C LYS A 177 1.28 11.52 -17.66
N TRP A 178 1.98 12.59 -18.07
CA TRP A 178 2.45 12.79 -19.44
C TRP A 178 3.51 11.77 -19.90
N ALA A 179 4.32 11.22 -19.00
CA ALA A 179 5.29 10.18 -19.32
C ALA A 179 4.61 8.88 -19.79
N ASN A 180 3.47 8.50 -19.20
CA ASN A 180 2.68 7.34 -19.65
C ASN A 180 2.08 7.58 -21.04
N ILE A 181 1.64 8.81 -21.33
CA ILE A 181 1.15 9.19 -22.66
C ILE A 181 2.27 9.07 -23.68
N ILE A 182 3.47 9.59 -23.38
CA ILE A 182 4.64 9.48 -24.25
C ILE A 182 5.00 8.02 -24.50
N ALA A 183 4.99 7.16 -23.47
CA ALA A 183 5.30 5.75 -23.62
C ALA A 183 4.29 5.02 -24.54
N ILE A 184 2.99 5.28 -24.37
CA ILE A 184 1.94 4.71 -25.24
C ILE A 184 2.10 5.20 -26.67
N LEU A 185 2.39 6.49 -26.85
CA LEU A 185 2.55 7.10 -28.17
C LEU A 185 3.81 6.60 -28.88
N ALA A 186 4.90 6.38 -28.15
CA ALA A 186 6.11 5.74 -28.68
C ALA A 186 5.84 4.29 -29.10
N LEU A 187 5.07 3.53 -28.31
CA LEU A 187 4.71 2.16 -28.64
C LEU A 187 3.82 2.08 -29.88
N THR A 188 2.81 2.95 -30.00
CA THR A 188 1.93 2.98 -31.18
C THR A 188 2.69 3.39 -32.44
N VAL A 189 3.60 4.36 -32.36
CA VAL A 189 4.47 4.74 -33.48
C VAL A 189 5.37 3.58 -33.90
N THR A 190 5.92 2.83 -32.95
CA THR A 190 6.76 1.66 -33.24
C THR A 190 5.97 0.56 -33.95
N ILE A 191 4.74 0.27 -33.49
CA ILE A 191 3.86 -0.70 -34.15
C ILE A 191 3.47 -0.21 -35.55
N ALA A 192 3.10 1.06 -35.70
CA ALA A 192 2.75 1.63 -36.99
C ALA A 192 3.93 1.57 -37.98
N ALA A 193 5.16 1.82 -37.54
CA ALA A 193 6.35 1.73 -38.38
C ALA A 193 6.57 0.33 -38.97
N ILE A 194 6.15 -0.72 -38.27
CA ILE A 194 6.23 -2.11 -38.75
C ILE A 194 5.07 -2.45 -39.68
N PHE A 195 3.84 -2.07 -39.35
CA PHE A 195 2.64 -2.50 -40.07
C PHE A 195 2.30 -1.65 -41.30
N VAL A 196 2.60 -0.34 -41.29
CA VAL A 196 2.29 0.55 -42.42
C VAL A 196 2.95 0.09 -43.73
N PRO A 197 4.25 -0.28 -43.77
CA PRO A 197 4.88 -0.78 -44.99
C PRO A 197 4.21 -2.06 -45.52
N ILE A 198 3.85 -2.98 -44.62
CA ILE A 198 3.19 -4.25 -44.96
C ILE A 198 1.81 -3.98 -45.57
N CYS A 199 1.02 -3.11 -44.96
CA CYS A 199 -0.30 -2.73 -45.48
C CYS A 199 -0.21 -2.06 -46.86
N ILE A 200 0.78 -1.18 -47.06
CA ILE A 200 1.00 -0.54 -48.36
C ILE A 200 1.36 -1.60 -49.42
N GLN A 201 2.24 -2.55 -49.09
CA GLN A 201 2.64 -3.61 -50.02
C GLN A 201 1.47 -4.52 -50.42
N VAL A 202 0.67 -4.98 -49.45
CA VAL A 202 -0.51 -5.82 -49.73
C VAL A 202 -1.52 -5.06 -50.59
N TRP A 203 -1.73 -3.77 -50.32
CA TRP A 203 -2.66 -2.96 -51.08
C TRP A 203 -2.22 -2.74 -52.53
N THR A 204 -0.93 -2.48 -52.78
CA THR A 204 -0.40 -2.32 -54.14
C THR A 204 -0.45 -3.63 -54.93
N GLU A 205 -0.11 -4.75 -54.29
CA GLU A 205 -0.23 -6.08 -54.89
C GLU A 205 -1.69 -6.40 -55.26
N HIS A 206 -2.65 -6.17 -54.35
CA HIS A 206 -4.07 -6.39 -54.61
C HIS A 206 -4.60 -5.52 -55.77
N ARG A 207 -4.22 -4.24 -55.83
CA ARG A 207 -4.60 -3.35 -56.93
C ARG A 207 -4.05 -3.83 -58.26
N SER A 208 -2.77 -4.23 -58.30
CA SER A 208 -2.13 -4.73 -59.53
C SER A 208 -2.71 -6.07 -59.99
N ALA A 209 -3.12 -6.93 -59.07
CA ALA A 209 -3.77 -8.20 -59.37
C ALA A 209 -5.12 -7.98 -60.05
N ASN A 210 -5.92 -7.03 -59.56
CA ASN A 210 -7.21 -6.70 -60.16
C ASN A 210 -7.06 -6.18 -61.60
N GLU A 211 -6.07 -5.33 -61.88
CA GLU A 211 -5.78 -4.86 -63.25
C GLU A 211 -5.39 -6.02 -64.20
N ARG A 212 -4.62 -7.00 -63.71
CA ARG A 212 -4.25 -8.20 -64.48
C ARG A 212 -5.45 -9.10 -64.78
N ILE A 213 -6.34 -9.27 -63.79
CA ILE A 213 -7.57 -10.07 -63.95
C ILE A 213 -8.46 -9.44 -65.02
N THR A 214 -8.69 -8.13 -64.96
CA THR A 214 -9.50 -7.43 -65.98
C THR A 214 -8.90 -7.54 -67.38
N LYS A 215 -7.56 -7.49 -67.50
CA LYS A 215 -6.88 -7.68 -68.79
C LYS A 215 -7.00 -9.12 -69.31
N LEU A 216 -6.87 -10.12 -68.44
CA LEU A 216 -7.04 -11.53 -68.79
C LEU A 216 -8.47 -11.83 -69.24
N GLU A 217 -9.48 -11.24 -68.60
CA GLU A 217 -10.88 -11.34 -69.03
C GLU A 217 -11.08 -10.74 -70.43
N ALA A 218 -10.53 -9.55 -70.68
CA ALA A 218 -10.58 -8.92 -72.01
C ALA A 218 -9.88 -9.75 -73.10
N ASP A 219 -8.73 -10.35 -72.80
CA ASP A 219 -7.99 -11.22 -73.73
C ASP A 219 -8.75 -12.55 -73.98
N VAL A 220 -9.38 -13.13 -72.95
CA VAL A 220 -10.21 -14.35 -73.06
C VAL A 220 -11.46 -14.09 -73.92
N ASP A 221 -12.10 -12.94 -73.75
CA ASP A 221 -13.27 -12.56 -74.55
C ASP A 221 -12.89 -12.30 -76.01
N GLY A 222 -11.73 -11.67 -76.26
CA GLY A 222 -11.18 -11.51 -77.61
C GLY A 222 -10.88 -12.85 -78.29
N LEU A 223 -10.29 -13.80 -77.57
CA LEU A 223 -9.99 -15.14 -78.09
C LEU A 223 -11.25 -15.99 -78.34
N LYS A 224 -12.30 -15.84 -77.53
CA LYS A 224 -13.61 -16.48 -77.79
C LYS A 224 -14.27 -15.94 -79.06
N ASN A 225 -14.20 -14.63 -79.28
CA ASN A 225 -14.70 -13.99 -80.49
C ASN A 225 -13.90 -14.41 -81.73
N ASP A 226 -12.57 -14.53 -81.64
CA ASP A 226 -11.74 -15.01 -82.77
C ASP A 226 -11.96 -16.49 -83.09
N LYS A 227 -12.26 -17.32 -82.07
CA LYS A 227 -12.65 -18.73 -82.28
C LYS A 227 -14.02 -18.88 -82.93
N GLN A 228 -14.99 -17.99 -82.64
CA GLN A 228 -16.29 -17.99 -83.33
C GLN A 228 -16.18 -17.58 -84.80
N SER A 229 -15.19 -16.76 -85.16
CA SER A 229 -14.92 -16.34 -86.55
C SER A 229 -14.34 -17.47 -87.43
N LYS A 230 -13.60 -18.42 -86.85
CA LYS A 230 -12.86 -19.46 -87.60
C LYS A 230 -13.60 -20.79 -87.81
N SER A 231 -14.85 -20.95 -87.34
CA SER A 231 -15.59 -22.22 -87.39
C SER A 231 -16.84 -22.21 -88.31
N ALA A 232 -16.69 -21.85 -89.59
CA ALA A 232 -17.70 -22.10 -90.61
C ALA A 232 -17.07 -22.73 -91.88
N PRO A 233 -17.37 -24.00 -92.25
CA PRO A 233 -16.82 -24.64 -93.44
C PRO A 233 -17.63 -24.40 -94.73
N LEU A 234 -16.88 -24.33 -95.84
CA LEU A 234 -17.24 -24.25 -97.26
C LEU A 234 -18.27 -25.29 -97.75
N GLN A 235 -19.05 -24.92 -98.77
CA GLN A 235 -19.11 -25.65 -100.06
C GLN A 235 -19.72 -24.82 -101.22
N ALA A 236 -19.12 -24.98 -102.39
CA ALA A 236 -19.49 -24.50 -103.74
C ALA A 236 -19.67 -25.73 -104.67
N PRO A 237 -19.90 -25.67 -106.01
CA PRO A 237 -20.41 -24.61 -106.91
C PRO A 237 -21.44 -25.10 -108.01
N SER A 238 -21.95 -24.14 -108.82
CA SER A 238 -22.36 -24.23 -110.27
C SER A 238 -23.65 -25.02 -110.65
N THR A 239 -24.53 -24.69 -111.61
CA THR A 239 -24.58 -23.74 -112.76
C THR A 239 -26.00 -23.76 -113.42
N GLU A 240 -26.29 -22.75 -114.27
CA GLU A 240 -27.14 -22.75 -115.50
C GLU A 240 -28.42 -21.87 -115.63
N LYS A 241 -28.26 -20.82 -116.48
CA LYS A 241 -29.07 -20.34 -117.62
C LYS A 241 -30.59 -20.04 -117.46
N GLY A 242 -30.91 -18.74 -117.59
CA GLY A 242 -31.40 -18.17 -118.86
C GLY A 242 -32.90 -18.17 -119.21
N THR A 243 -33.47 -16.95 -119.20
CA THR A 243 -34.21 -16.34 -120.34
C THR A 243 -35.76 -16.40 -120.41
N GLN A 244 -36.34 -15.22 -120.14
CA GLN A 244 -37.38 -14.45 -120.87
C GLN A 244 -38.92 -14.65 -120.71
N ARG A 245 -39.55 -13.48 -120.43
CA ARG A 245 -40.59 -12.71 -121.19
C ARG A 245 -41.95 -12.44 -120.51
N GLN A 246 -42.22 -11.14 -120.43
CA GLN A 246 -43.43 -10.31 -120.20
C GLN A 246 -44.65 -10.67 -121.09
N PRO A 247 -45.90 -10.16 -120.87
CA PRO A 247 -46.32 -8.73 -120.70
C PRO A 247 -47.35 -8.47 -119.56
N ALA A 248 -47.43 -7.30 -118.92
CA ALA A 248 -47.90 -5.94 -119.30
C ALA A 248 -49.43 -5.67 -119.20
N THR A 249 -49.77 -4.74 -118.29
CA THR A 249 -50.80 -3.66 -118.34
C THR A 249 -52.30 -4.00 -118.29
N THR A 250 -53.14 -3.31 -117.49
CA THR A 250 -53.68 -1.94 -117.71
C THR A 250 -54.42 -1.49 -116.42
N LYS A 251 -54.03 -0.39 -115.74
CA LYS A 251 -54.56 1.00 -115.79
C LYS A 251 -56.08 1.17 -115.65
N THR A 252 -56.49 2.18 -114.87
CA THR A 252 -57.47 3.29 -115.14
C THR A 252 -57.81 3.92 -113.77
N GLU A 253 -57.25 5.09 -113.42
CA GLU A 253 -57.88 6.43 -113.50
C GLU A 253 -59.17 6.58 -112.64
N LYS A 254 -59.27 7.48 -111.66
CA LYS A 254 -59.18 8.97 -111.63
C LYS A 254 -60.60 9.56 -111.57
N ASN A 255 -60.86 10.39 -110.56
CA ASN A 255 -61.45 11.75 -110.65
C ASN A 255 -62.18 12.14 -109.36
N GLY A 256 -61.95 13.39 -108.95
CA GLY A 256 -62.49 14.05 -107.77
C GLY A 256 -61.50 15.07 -107.26
#